data_AF-D7DQX3-F1
#
_entry.id   AF-D7DQX3-F1
#
_cell.length_a   1.000
_cell.length_b   1.000
_cell.length_c   1.000
_cell.angle_alpha   90.00
_cell.angle_beta   90.00
_cell.angle_gamma   90.00
#
_symmetry.space_group_name_H-M   'P 1'
#
loop_
_entity.id
_entity.type
_entity.pdbx_description
1 polymer ?
#
loop_
_entity_poly.entity_id
_entity_poly.type
_entity_poly.pdbx_seq_one_letter_code
_entity_poly.pdbx_strand_id
1 'polypeptide(L)' 'MTPEFKSGIIALIIGIAGYSYIYMANLGDLFTYLGMAVSTPFLIYGIGILLNPSTKREGMGKIPFRGW' A
#
# COMPACT_ATOMS: atom_id res chain seq x y z
N MET A 1 -6.26 -4.10 -14.88
CA MET A 1 -6.29 -3.92 -13.42
C MET A 1 -7.10 -2.68 -13.09
N THR A 2 -7.91 -2.70 -12.02
CA THR A 2 -8.54 -1.46 -11.55
C THR A 2 -7.46 -0.48 -11.09
N PRO A 3 -7.70 0.85 -11.14
CA PRO A 3 -6.75 1.84 -10.62
C PRO A 3 -6.34 1.54 -9.18
N GLU A 4 -7.27 1.09 -8.34
CA GLU A 4 -7.04 0.71 -6.95
C GLU A 4 -6.12 -0.51 -6.81
N PHE A 5 -6.28 -1.51 -7.68
CA PHE A 5 -5.42 -2.70 -7.66
C PHE A 5 -4.00 -2.36 -8.12
N LYS A 6 -3.87 -1.48 -9.13
CA LYS A 6 -2.58 -0.99 -9.58
C LYS A 6 -1.88 -0.16 -8.49
N SER A 7 -2.59 0.75 -7.82
CA SER A 7 -2.02 1.52 -6.70
C SER A 7 -1.65 0.63 -5.52
N GLY A 8 -2.44 -0.41 -5.22
CA GLY A 8 -2.13 -1.39 -4.19
C GLY A 8 -0.84 -2.16 -4.46
N ILE A 9 -0.61 -2.63 -5.69
CA ILE A 9 0.65 -3.29 -6.06
C ILE A 9 1.85 -2.34 -5.93
N ILE A 10 1.72 -1.10 -6.40
CA ILE A 10 2.79 -0.10 -6.31
C ILE A 10 3.12 0.19 -4.84
N ALA A 11 2.10 0.36 -4.01
CA ALA A 11 2.29 0.54 -2.57
C ALA A 11 2.99 -0.65 -1.93
N LEU A 12 2.61 -1.88 -2.29
CA LEU A 12 3.28 -3.09 -1.78
C LEU A 12 4.77 -3.10 -2.13
N ILE A 13 5.13 -2.74 -3.37
CA ILE A 13 6.53 -2.64 -3.82
C ILE A 13 7.29 -1.61 -2.99
N ILE A 14 6.70 -0.42 -2.77
CA ILE A 14 7.31 0.64 -1.96
C ILE A 14 7.51 0.18 -0.52
N GLY A 15 6.51 -0.48 0.07
CA GLY A 15 6.59 -1.01 1.43
C GLY A 15 7.69 -2.06 1.59
N ILE A 16 7.78 -3.02 0.67
CA ILE A 16 8.82 -4.06 0.69
C ILE A 16 10.21 -3.44 0.50
N ALA A 17 10.37 -2.52 -0.44
CA ALA A 17 11.63 -1.81 -0.68
C ALA A 17 12.08 -1.00 0.55
N GLY A 18 11.14 -0.30 1.20
CA GLY A 18 11.39 0.45 2.43
C GLY A 18 11.88 -0.44 3.57
N TYR A 19 11.20 -1.56 3.82
CA TYR A 19 11.63 -2.54 4.83
C TYR A 19 13.00 -3.16 4.51
N SER A 20 13.23 -3.50 3.24
CA SER A 20 14.51 -4.06 2.79
C SER A 20 15.65 -3.09 3.02
N TYR A 21 15.44 -1.81 2.69
CA TYR A 21 16.41 -0.75 2.93
C TYR A 21 16.69 -0.55 4.42
N ILE A 22 15.66 -0.47 5.27
CA ILE A 22 15.84 -0.30 6.72
C ILE A 22 16.65 -1.45 7.31
N TYR A 23 16.36 -2.68 6.89
CA TYR A 23 17.08 -3.88 7.35
C TYR A 23 18.54 -3.90 6.88
N MET A 24 18.82 -3.49 5.65
CA MET A 24 20.19 -3.48 5.10
C MET A 24 21.04 -2.29 5.60
N ALA A 25 20.41 -1.13 5.82
CA ALA A 25 21.11 0.10 6.19
C ALA A 25 21.53 0.14 7.66
N ASN A 26 21.03 -0.78 8.50
CA ASN A 26 21.35 -0.91 9.92
C ASN A 26 21.28 0.45 10.66
N LEU A 27 20.16 1.13 10.43
CA LEU A 27 19.92 2.48 10.93
C LEU A 27 19.77 2.45 12.46
N GLY A 28 20.22 3.52 13.13
CA GLY A 28 19.98 3.67 14.57
C GLY A 28 18.49 3.69 14.93
N ASP A 29 18.17 3.42 16.20
CA ASP A 29 16.80 3.14 16.69
C ASP A 29 15.74 4.14 16.21
N LEU A 30 16.06 5.43 16.26
CA LEU A 30 15.15 6.50 15.81
C LEU A 30 14.81 6.39 14.33
N PHE A 31 15.81 6.19 13.47
CA PHE A 31 15.62 6.13 12.02
C PHE A 31 14.95 4.83 11.58
N THR A 32 15.25 3.73 12.27
CA THR A 32 14.54 2.46 12.10
C THR A 32 13.07 2.62 12.45
N TYR A 33 12.75 3.24 13.59
CA TYR A 33 11.37 3.50 13.99
C TYR A 33 10.61 4.38 12.97
N LEU A 34 11.22 5.49 12.55
CA LEU A 34 10.62 6.40 11.56
C LEU A 34 10.42 5.72 10.20
N GLY A 35 11.41 4.96 9.72
CA GLY A 35 11.32 4.21 8.48
C GLY A 35 10.21 3.16 8.51
N MET A 36 10.09 2.43 9.63
CA MET A 36 9.02 1.45 9.84
C MET A 36 7.65 2.13 9.85
N ALA A 37 7.51 3.26 10.54
CA ALA A 37 6.26 4.02 10.61
C ALA A 37 5.79 4.51 9.23
N VAL A 38 6.72 4.89 8.34
CA VAL A 38 6.39 5.28 6.97
C VAL A 38 6.09 4.07 6.08
N SER A 39 6.84 2.97 6.21
CA SER A 39 6.73 1.82 5.31
C SER A 39 5.52 0.91 5.62
N THR A 40 5.11 0.83 6.89
CA THR A 40 4.03 -0.05 7.36
C THR A 40 2.68 0.23 6.69
N PRO A 41 2.20 1.49 6.58
CA PRO A 41 0.94 1.81 5.90
C PRO A 41 0.90 1.34 4.44
N PHE A 42 2.02 1.41 3.71
CA PHE A 42 2.10 0.96 2.33
C PHE A 42 1.95 -0.56 2.20
N LEU A 43 2.56 -1.33 3.12
CA LEU A 43 2.37 -2.78 3.18
C LEU A 43 0.92 -3.14 3.52
N ILE A 44 0.35 -2.52 4.55
CA ILE A 44 -1.03 -2.80 4.97
C ILE A 44 -2.00 -2.50 3.83
N TYR A 45 -1.87 -1.35 3.17
CA TYR A 45 -2.70 -0.98 2.03
C TYR A 45 -2.53 -1.95 0.86
N GLY A 46 -1.28 -2.28 0.49
CA GLY A 46 -1.01 -3.20 -0.60
C GLY A 46 -1.57 -4.60 -0.36
N ILE A 47 -1.35 -5.17 0.84
CA ILE A 47 -1.90 -6.48 1.23
C ILE A 47 -3.43 -6.42 1.28
N GLY A 48 -3.98 -5.36 1.87
CA GLY A 48 -5.42 -5.15 1.96
C GLY A 48 -6.09 -5.14 0.59
N ILE A 49 -5.47 -4.53 -0.41
CA ILE A 49 -5.96 -4.52 -1.79
C ILE A 49 -5.88 -5.90 -2.46
N LEU A 50 -4.83 -6.68 -2.19
CA LEU A 50 -4.68 -8.05 -2.73
C LEU A 50 -5.71 -9.02 -2.13
N LEU A 51 -6.00 -8.87 -0.84
CA LEU A 51 -6.98 -9.67 -0.11
C LEU A 51 -8.41 -9.19 -0.32
N ASN A 52 -8.60 -7.93 -0.75
CA ASN A 52 -9.92 -7.40 -1.05
C ASN A 52 -10.48 -8.20 -2.25
N PRO A 53 -11.57 -8.96 -2.07
CA PRO A 53 -12.17 -9.68 -3.18
C PRO A 53 -12.45 -8.69 -4.31
N SER A 54 -12.33 -9.13 -5.56
CA SER A 54 -12.76 -8.30 -6.68
C SER A 54 -14.29 -8.19 -6.62
N THR A 55 -14.81 -7.36 -5.71
CA THR A 55 -16.19 -6.93 -5.75
C THR A 55 -16.28 -6.13 -7.02
N LYS A 56 -16.66 -6.81 -8.10
CA LYS A 56 -17.26 -6.20 -9.27
C LYS A 56 -18.44 -5.38 -8.73
N ARG A 57 -18.20 -4.12 -8.35
CA ARG A 57 -19.24 -3.10 -8.39
C ARG A 57 -19.49 -2.80 -9.87
N GLU A 58 -19.97 -3.82 -10.59
CA GLU A 58 -20.57 -3.70 -11.91
C GLU A 58 -21.86 -2.90 -11.68
N GLY A 59 -21.81 -1.61 -12.03
CA GLY A 59 -22.98 -0.74 -12.04
C GLY A 59 -23.40 -0.13 -10.70
N MET A 60 -23.58 -0.91 -9.63
CA MET A 60 -24.26 -0.43 -8.41
C MET A 60 -23.29 -0.26 -7.25
N GLY A 61 -22.98 1.00 -6.89
CA GLY A 61 -22.15 1.34 -5.73
C GLY A 61 -20.86 2.10 -6.06
N LYS A 62 -20.64 2.52 -7.31
CA LYS A 62 -19.71 3.64 -7.56
C LYS A 62 -20.34 4.88 -6.93
N ILE A 63 -19.72 5.43 -5.88
CA ILE A 63 -20.11 6.73 -5.35
C ILE A 63 -19.95 7.71 -6.53
N PRO A 64 -21.03 8.37 -6.99
CA PRO A 64 -21.05 9.08 -8.29
C PRO A 64 -20.21 10.35 -8.30
N PHE A 65 -19.53 10.71 -7.20
CA PHE A 65 -18.83 11.98 -7.03
C PHE A 65 -17.30 11.90 -7.12
N ARG A 66 -16.69 10.77 -7.54
CA ARG A 66 -15.24 10.73 -7.86
C ARG A 66 -14.95 11.24 -9.29
N GLY A 67 -15.55 12.36 -9.63
CA GLY A 67 -15.46 13.01 -10.95
C GLY A 67 -15.39 14.54 -10.84
N TRP A 68 -14.74 15.03 -9.78
CA TRP A 68 -14.19 16.38 -9.68
C TRP A 68 -12.69 16.23 -9.38
#